data_AF-A0A7Y7CD10-F1
#
_entry.id   AF-A0A7Y7CD10-F1
#
_cell.length_a   1.000
_cell.length_b   1.000
_cell.length_c   1.000
_cell.angle_alpha   90.00
_cell.angle_beta   90.00
_cell.angle_gamma   90.00
#
_symmetry.space_group_name_H-M   'P 1'
#
loop_
_entity.id
_entity.type
_entity.pdbx_description
1 polymer ?
#
loop_
_entity_poly.entity_id
_entity_poly.type
_entity_poly.pdbx_seq_one_letter_code
_entity_poly.pdbx_strand_id
1 'polypeptide(L)' 'MNPSPSQTPPEKRPELDDAPPLLGSWRNVYLLVFGAFVLFLALSSVLTWVYS' A
#
# COMPACT_ATOMS: atom_id res chain seq x y z
N MET A 1 -0.06 37.87 -26.04
CA MET A 1 -0.33 36.74 -25.11
C MET A 1 0.66 35.62 -25.42
N ASN A 2 1.43 35.16 -24.44
CA ASN A 2 2.30 33.99 -24.58
C ASN A 2 1.48 32.74 -24.21
N PRO A 3 1.40 31.67 -25.03
CA PRO A 3 0.59 30.51 -24.69
C PRO A 3 1.16 29.83 -23.44
N SER A 4 0.30 29.59 -22.45
CA SER A 4 0.62 28.77 -21.27
C SER A 4 1.00 27.38 -21.79
N PRO A 5 2.21 26.86 -21.50
CA PRO A 5 2.61 25.56 -22.00
C PRO A 5 1.65 24.52 -21.44
N SER A 6 1.06 23.80 -22.37
CA SER A 6 0.03 22.80 -22.24
C SER A 6 0.21 21.92 -21.00
N GLN A 7 -0.92 21.68 -20.33
CA GLN A 7 -1.11 20.65 -19.31
C GLN A 7 -0.83 19.27 -19.92
N THR A 8 0.44 18.89 -20.05
CA THR A 8 0.81 17.50 -20.26
C THR A 8 0.48 16.73 -18.98
N PRO A 9 -0.26 15.61 -19.06
CA PRO A 9 -0.39 14.70 -17.93
C PRO A 9 1.00 14.40 -17.36
N PRO A 10 1.16 14.35 -16.02
CA PRO A 10 2.46 14.10 -15.42
C PRO A 10 3.07 12.85 -16.05
N GLU A 11 4.31 13.00 -16.52
CA GLU A 11 5.07 11.94 -17.16
C GLU A 11 5.05 10.71 -16.24
N LYS A 12 4.53 9.59 -16.75
CA LYS A 12 4.40 8.35 -15.99
C LYS A 12 5.80 7.94 -15.56
N ARG A 13 6.08 7.97 -14.26
CA ARG A 13 7.40 7.67 -13.69
C ARG A 13 7.51 6.17 -13.46
N PRO A 14 8.11 5.40 -14.38
CA PRO A 14 8.10 3.93 -14.32
C PRO A 14 8.83 3.44 -13.07
N GLU A 15 9.88 4.16 -12.66
CA GLU A 15 10.66 3.96 -11.43
C GLU A 15 9.81 3.95 -10.14
N LEU A 16 8.66 4.63 -10.14
CA LEU A 16 7.76 4.74 -8.98
C LEU A 16 6.54 3.82 -9.08
N ASP A 17 6.11 3.48 -10.30
CA ASP A 17 5.01 2.54 -10.55
C ASP A 17 5.48 1.08 -10.58
N ASP A 18 6.80 0.84 -10.53
CA ASP A 18 7.35 -0.51 -10.56
C ASP A 18 6.95 -1.30 -9.30
N ALA A 19 6.56 -2.56 -9.52
CA ALA A 19 6.13 -3.40 -8.42
C ALA A 19 7.33 -3.84 -7.57
N PRO A 20 7.21 -3.87 -6.23
CA PRO A 20 8.33 -4.20 -5.37
C PRO A 20 8.84 -5.63 -5.66
N PRO A 21 10.17 -5.83 -5.79
CA PRO A 21 10.75 -7.06 -6.33
C PRO A 21 10.49 -8.29 -5.45
N LEU A 22 10.33 -8.10 -4.13
CA LEU A 22 10.13 -9.19 -3.17
C LEU A 22 8.74 -9.85 -3.29
N LEU A 23 7.72 -9.08 -3.68
CA LEU A 23 6.33 -9.53 -3.68
C LEU A 23 5.68 -9.44 -5.06
N GLY A 24 6.40 -8.90 -6.06
CA GLY A 24 6.02 -8.85 -7.48
C GLY A 24 4.81 -7.99 -7.81
N SER A 25 4.00 -7.59 -6.82
CA SER A 25 2.82 -6.75 -7.00
C SER A 25 2.48 -6.00 -5.72
N TRP A 26 2.08 -4.74 -5.85
CA TRP A 26 1.52 -3.93 -4.76
C TRP A 26 0.30 -4.59 -4.10
N ARG A 27 -0.49 -5.36 -4.85
CA ARG A 27 -1.61 -6.14 -4.29
C ARG A 27 -1.14 -7.10 -3.20
N ASN A 28 -0.01 -7.77 -3.41
CA ASN A 28 0.52 -8.74 -2.46
C ASN A 28 1.04 -8.04 -1.20
N VAL A 29 1.62 -6.85 -1.36
CA VAL A 29 1.99 -5.98 -0.23
C VAL A 29 0.76 -5.58 0.58
N TYR A 30 -0.32 -5.14 -0.09
CA TYR A 30 -1.57 -4.79 0.61
C TYR A 30 -2.17 -5.98 1.35
N LEU A 31 -2.19 -7.16 0.73
CA LEU A 31 -2.67 -8.39 1.37
C LEU A 31 -1.81 -8.78 2.57
N LEU A 32 -0.49 -8.66 2.47
CA LEU A 32 0.42 -8.94 3.58
C LEU A 32 0.20 -7.99 4.76
N VAL A 33 0.18 -6.68 4.49
CA VAL A 33 -0.02 -5.65 5.53
C VAL A 33 -1.39 -5.79 6.18
N PHE A 34 -2.43 -5.99 5.36
CA PHE A 34 -3.79 -6.19 5.86
C PHE A 34 -3.91 -7.47 6.68
N GLY A 35 -3.31 -8.58 6.23
CA GLY A 35 -3.28 -9.84 6.95
C GLY A 35 -2.57 -9.72 8.31
N ALA A 36 -1.41 -9.06 8.33
CA ALA A 36 -0.68 -8.80 9.58
C ALA A 36 -1.49 -7.92 10.55
N PHE A 37 -2.19 -6.91 10.04
CA PHE A 37 -3.07 -6.06 10.85
C PHE A 37 -4.24 -6.84 11.46
N VAL A 38 -4.95 -7.64 10.65
CA VAL A 38 -6.05 -8.49 11.14
C VAL A 38 -5.55 -9.50 12.18
N LEU A 39 -4.39 -10.11 11.95
CA LEU A 39 -3.77 -11.04 12.90
C LEU A 39 -3.44 -10.34 14.22
N PHE A 40 -2.88 -9.13 14.17
CA PHE A 40 -2.58 -8.34 15.36
C PHE A 40 -3.85 -8.03 16.17
N LEU A 41 -4.94 -7.63 15.51
CA LEU A 41 -6.22 -7.39 16.15
C LEU A 41 -6.79 -8.67 16.79
N ALA A 42 -6.71 -9.81 16.08
CA ALA A 42 -7.17 -11.10 16.59
C ALA A 42 -6.39 -11.51 17.85
N LEU A 43 -5.07 -11.42 17.83
CA LEU A 43 -4.21 -11.71 18.97
C LEU A 43 -4.52 -10.78 20.16
N SER A 44 -4.66 -9.48 19.89
CA SER A 44 -4.97 -8.48 20.91
C SER A 44 -6.34 -8.76 21.54
N SER A 45 -7.35 -9.08 20.72
CA SER A 45 -8.69 -9.41 21.20
C SER A 45 -8.69 -10.66 22.08
N VAL A 46 -7.96 -11.71 21.68
CA VAL A 46 -7.82 -12.93 22.48
C VAL A 46 -7.13 -12.62 23.81
N LEU A 47 -6.08 -11.81 23.78
CA LEU A 47 -5.37 -11.40 24.99
C LEU A 47 -6.31 -10.62 25.93
N THR A 48 -7.05 -9.64 25.42
CA THR A 48 -8.04 -8.89 26.21
C THR A 48 -9.11 -9.82 26.79
N TRP A 49 -9.59 -10.79 26.03
CA TRP A 49 -10.60 -11.74 26.52
C TRP A 49 -10.07 -12.65 27.63
N VAL A 50 -8.81 -13.09 27.54
CA VAL A 50 -8.19 -13.96 28.55
C VAL A 50 -7.91 -13.23 29.87
N TYR A 51 -7.63 -11.92 29.81
CA TYR A 51 -7.23 -11.12 30.98
C TYR A 51 -8.30 -10.14 31.46
N SER A 52 -9.52 -10.20 30.90
CA SER A 52 -10.70 -9.46 31.40
C SER A 52 -11.55 -10.35 32.29
#